data_AF-A0A066XH57-F1
#
_entry.id   AF-A0A066XH57-F1
#
_cell.length_a   1.000
_cell.length_b   1.000
_cell.length_c   1.000
_cell.angle_alpha   90.00
_cell.angle_beta   90.00
_cell.angle_gamma   90.00
#
_symmetry.space_group_name_H-M   'P 1'
#
loop_
_entity.id
_entity.type
_entity.pdbx_description
1 polymer ?
#
loop_
_entity_poly.entity_id
_entity_poly.type
_entity_poly.pdbx_seq_one_letter_code
_entity_poly.pdbx_strand_id
1 'polypeptide(L)'
;MSSEYDSRGQDISTSVPSLDTRSFSTHKDNSLTGLRDQLNQDAQFTLEDILFAFSPSSRPQKSCLDLISTTAMSSSRSGRSGGSSGHRSSKSSKKPKAVQRSVQQLIDSLETHRVNTLTELCRIERVAATCENEEDALAFQGPMTSAWDYYVNSNQFLTELRGLTRSYPMCGDIIYDAHARVRNDPNSNKSWNLAWLCLVKIQEDDLVSGYAALEASKSEMWGGREPSPDEAAQLGACFEYEWNKAVDTMLRHWSIPPTWY
;
A
#
# COMPACT_ATOMS: atom_id res chain seq x y z
N MET A 1 -7.03 75.14 23.53
CA MET A 1 -5.89 74.69 22.70
C MET A 1 -6.36 73.38 22.07
N SER A 2 -7.22 73.32 21.04
CA SER A 2 -7.33 74.01 19.74
C SER A 2 -6.19 73.69 18.76
N SER A 3 -6.57 73.45 17.49
CA SER A 3 -5.84 72.95 16.29
C SER A 3 -5.90 71.41 16.17
N GLU A 4 -6.65 70.76 15.26
CA GLU A 4 -7.08 71.04 13.87
C GLU A 4 -5.91 71.24 12.88
N TYR A 5 -5.77 70.29 11.94
CA TYR A 5 -5.21 70.33 10.55
C TYR A 5 -5.38 68.90 10.02
N ASP A 6 -6.36 68.56 9.19
CA ASP A 6 -6.67 68.89 7.78
C ASP A 6 -5.68 68.37 6.71
N SER A 7 -6.35 67.79 5.72
CA SER A 7 -6.09 66.90 4.59
C SER A 7 -5.04 67.30 3.57
N ARG A 8 -4.52 66.31 2.82
CA ARG A 8 -4.37 66.38 1.35
C ARG A 8 -4.21 65.00 0.72
N GLY A 9 -5.15 64.65 -0.15
CA GLY A 9 -5.10 63.48 -1.01
C GLY A 9 -4.14 63.63 -2.19
N GLN A 10 -3.75 62.50 -2.76
CA GLN A 10 -3.36 62.40 -4.16
C GLN A 10 -3.92 61.11 -4.74
N ASP A 11 -4.81 61.29 -5.71
CA ASP A 11 -5.30 60.29 -6.64
C ASP A 11 -4.17 59.85 -7.57
N ILE A 12 -4.00 58.54 -7.74
CA ILE A 12 -3.30 57.99 -8.91
C ILE A 12 -4.23 56.95 -9.53
N SER A 13 -4.93 57.41 -10.58
CA SER A 13 -5.51 56.56 -11.60
C SER A 13 -4.40 55.90 -12.39
N THR A 14 -4.42 54.57 -12.51
CA THR A 14 -3.75 53.88 -13.62
C THR A 14 -4.67 52.83 -14.22
N SER A 15 -5.05 53.19 -15.44
CA SER A 15 -5.83 52.53 -16.47
C SER A 15 -5.43 51.09 -16.79
N VAL A 16 -6.47 50.30 -17.01
CA VAL A 16 -6.51 48.98 -17.65
C VAL A 16 -6.14 49.10 -19.14
N PRO A 17 -5.50 48.07 -19.73
CA PRO A 17 -5.74 47.76 -21.13
C PRO A 17 -6.31 46.34 -21.29
N SER A 18 -7.39 46.25 -22.05
CA SER A 18 -8.02 45.02 -22.54
C SER A 18 -7.65 44.77 -24.01
N LEU A 19 -7.86 43.51 -24.42
CA LEU A 19 -7.90 42.94 -25.78
C LEU A 19 -6.56 42.46 -26.36
N ASP A 20 -6.43 41.14 -26.58
CA ASP A 20 -6.89 40.61 -27.87
C ASP A 20 -7.10 39.09 -27.89
N THR A 21 -8.19 38.74 -28.56
CA THR A 21 -8.67 37.40 -28.87
C THR A 21 -7.95 36.89 -30.12
N ARG A 22 -7.36 35.69 -30.06
CA ARG A 22 -7.02 34.93 -31.28
C ARG A 22 -7.37 33.45 -31.12
N SER A 23 -8.48 33.10 -31.75
CA SER A 23 -8.87 31.73 -32.10
C SER A 23 -7.96 31.18 -33.19
N PHE A 24 -7.58 29.90 -33.10
CA PHE A 24 -7.27 29.08 -34.26
C PHE A 24 -7.85 27.67 -34.07
N SER A 25 -8.42 27.19 -35.16
CA SER A 25 -9.32 26.05 -35.30
C SER A 25 -8.57 24.77 -35.70
N THR A 26 -9.03 23.64 -35.16
CA THR A 26 -9.19 22.29 -35.75
C THR A 26 -8.18 21.77 -36.79
N HIS A 27 -7.55 20.61 -36.53
CA HIS A 27 -7.97 19.31 -37.10
C HIS A 27 -7.03 18.14 -36.74
N LYS A 28 -7.67 16.95 -36.68
CA LYS A 28 -7.18 15.57 -36.92
C LYS A 28 -6.74 14.73 -35.71
N ASP A 29 -7.73 14.02 -35.17
CA ASP A 29 -7.84 12.55 -35.21
C ASP A 29 -6.54 11.76 -35.40
N ASN A 30 -6.21 10.93 -34.40
CA ASN A 30 -5.88 9.53 -34.66
C ASN A 30 -5.95 8.65 -33.40
N SER A 31 -6.88 7.70 -33.46
CA SER A 31 -6.81 6.34 -32.91
C SER A 31 -6.77 6.16 -31.37
N LEU A 32 -7.96 6.18 -30.77
CA LEU A 32 -8.23 5.85 -29.35
C LEU A 32 -8.90 4.47 -29.19
N THR A 33 -8.60 3.53 -30.10
CA THR A 33 -9.20 2.17 -30.09
C THR A 33 -8.18 1.03 -30.06
N GLY A 34 -6.88 1.31 -29.93
CA GLY A 34 -5.82 0.30 -29.92
C GLY A 34 -5.18 -0.01 -28.54
N LEU A 35 -5.51 0.74 -27.49
CA LEU A 35 -4.86 0.64 -26.17
C LEU A 35 -5.74 0.06 -25.06
N ARG A 36 -6.99 -0.33 -25.37
CA ARG A 36 -7.88 -0.99 -24.40
C ARG A 36 -7.71 -2.50 -24.31
N ASP A 37 -7.03 -3.13 -25.27
CA ASP A 37 -6.86 -4.58 -25.31
C ASP A 37 -5.50 -5.07 -24.78
N GLN A 38 -4.63 -4.18 -24.27
CA GLN A 38 -3.30 -4.52 -23.74
C GLN A 38 -3.15 -4.37 -22.21
N LEU A 39 -4.19 -3.94 -21.49
CA LEU A 39 -4.21 -3.82 -20.02
C LEU A 39 -5.06 -4.90 -19.33
N ASN A 40 -5.21 -6.07 -19.96
CA ASN A 40 -5.96 -7.20 -19.39
C ASN A 40 -5.09 -8.46 -19.21
N GLN A 41 -3.79 -8.28 -19.04
CA GLN A 41 -2.83 -9.35 -18.69
C GLN A 41 -2.07 -8.99 -17.41
N ASP A 42 -2.81 -8.74 -16.32
CA ASP A 42 -2.27 -8.91 -14.98
C ASP A 42 -3.03 -10.06 -14.32
N ALA A 43 -2.25 -11.02 -13.83
CA ALA A 43 -2.68 -12.35 -13.43
C ALA A 43 -3.93 -12.35 -12.54
N GLN A 44 -4.98 -13.04 -12.99
CA GLN A 44 -6.04 -13.52 -12.10
C GLN A 44 -5.42 -14.52 -11.12
N PHE A 45 -4.86 -14.02 -10.02
CA PHE A 45 -4.53 -14.86 -8.88
C PHE A 45 -5.83 -15.33 -8.25
N THR A 46 -6.10 -16.63 -8.33
CA THR A 46 -7.30 -17.18 -7.72
C THR A 46 -7.11 -17.27 -6.21
N LEU A 47 -8.20 -17.22 -5.44
CA LEU A 47 -8.16 -17.46 -3.98
C LEU A 47 -7.42 -18.76 -3.63
N GLU A 48 -7.45 -19.76 -4.51
CA GLU A 48 -6.74 -21.05 -4.35
C GLU A 48 -5.20 -20.89 -4.42
N ASP A 49 -4.70 -19.99 -5.28
CA ASP A 49 -3.27 -19.69 -5.41
C ASP A 49 -2.74 -18.98 -4.15
N ILE A 50 -3.58 -18.14 -3.54
CA ILE A 50 -3.29 -17.45 -2.28
C ILE A 50 -3.27 -18.45 -1.11
N LEU A 51 -4.19 -19.43 -1.10
CA LEU A 51 -4.25 -20.47 -0.06
C LEU A 51 -3.06 -21.45 -0.13
N PHE A 52 -2.51 -21.68 -1.32
CA PHE A 52 -1.33 -22.54 -1.48
C PHE A 52 -0.08 -21.95 -0.81
N ALA A 53 0.06 -20.62 -0.76
CA ALA A 53 1.17 -19.94 -0.10
C ALA A 53 1.17 -20.09 1.43
N PHE A 54 0.03 -20.45 2.03
CA PHE A 54 -0.14 -20.65 3.47
C PHE A 54 -0.18 -22.12 3.92
N SER A 55 0.04 -23.07 3.01
CA SER A 55 0.19 -24.47 3.41
C SER A 55 1.52 -24.69 4.12
N PRO A 56 1.54 -25.14 5.39
CA PRO A 56 2.78 -25.53 6.04
C PRO A 56 3.34 -26.75 5.32
N SER A 57 4.37 -26.55 4.51
CA SER A 57 5.12 -27.66 3.94
C SER A 57 5.89 -28.35 5.07
N SER A 58 5.24 -29.34 5.69
CA SER A 58 5.91 -30.34 6.50
C SER A 58 6.91 -31.08 5.63
N ARG A 59 8.15 -30.58 5.57
CA ARG A 59 9.29 -31.29 4.97
C ARG A 59 9.58 -32.51 5.85
N PRO A 60 9.49 -33.75 5.34
CA PRO A 60 10.15 -34.86 6.01
C PRO A 60 11.65 -34.77 5.71
N GLN A 61 12.47 -34.50 6.72
CA GLN A 61 13.90 -34.80 6.67
C GLN A 61 14.03 -36.33 6.56
N LYS A 62 14.36 -36.82 5.37
CA LYS A 62 14.83 -38.19 5.18
C LYS A 62 16.33 -38.21 5.41
N SER A 63 16.73 -38.82 6.52
CA SER A 63 18.09 -39.31 6.76
C SER A 63 18.40 -40.46 5.80
N CYS A 64 19.42 -40.28 4.96
CA CYS A 64 20.25 -41.37 4.43
C CYS A 64 21.36 -41.60 5.48
N LEU A 65 21.84 -42.80 5.82
CA LEU A 65 22.10 -44.03 5.08
C LEU A 65 22.04 -45.20 6.09
N ASP A 66 21.62 -46.39 5.65
CA ASP A 66 22.51 -47.56 5.70
C ASP A 66 21.94 -48.73 4.87
N LEU A 67 22.85 -49.29 4.09
CA LEU A 67 22.70 -50.42 3.17
C LEU A 67 22.70 -51.73 3.98
N ILE A 68 21.90 -52.73 3.57
CA ILE A 68 22.30 -54.14 3.39
C ILE A 68 21.17 -54.90 2.67
N SER A 69 21.55 -55.64 1.62
CA SER A 69 20.77 -56.50 0.74
C SER A 69 20.19 -57.75 1.43
N THR A 70 19.03 -58.26 0.98
CA THR A 70 18.86 -59.67 0.54
C THR A 70 17.52 -59.94 -0.20
N THR A 71 17.67 -60.47 -1.41
CA THR A 71 16.95 -61.53 -2.15
C THR A 71 15.61 -62.09 -1.64
N ALA A 72 14.59 -62.19 -2.51
CA ALA A 72 14.01 -63.46 -3.04
C ALA A 72 12.52 -63.39 -3.49
N MET A 73 12.30 -63.86 -4.74
CA MET A 73 11.27 -64.81 -5.21
C MET A 73 9.77 -64.44 -5.32
N SER A 74 9.35 -64.33 -6.60
CA SER A 74 8.37 -65.20 -7.29
C SER A 74 6.86 -64.91 -7.37
N SER A 75 6.45 -64.82 -8.65
CA SER A 75 5.32 -65.50 -9.33
C SER A 75 3.87 -64.97 -9.27
N SER A 76 3.44 -64.48 -10.44
CA SER A 76 2.31 -64.95 -11.27
C SER A 76 0.89 -65.08 -10.69
N ARG A 77 -0.09 -64.36 -11.28
CA ARG A 77 -1.19 -64.93 -12.13
C ARG A 77 -2.36 -63.93 -12.38
N SER A 78 -2.66 -63.75 -13.68
CA SER A 78 -3.95 -63.65 -14.38
C SER A 78 -5.28 -63.27 -13.68
N GLY A 79 -6.07 -62.43 -14.36
CA GLY A 79 -7.56 -62.41 -14.33
C GLY A 79 -8.16 -61.03 -14.63
N ARG A 80 -8.53 -60.70 -15.88
CA ARG A 80 -9.87 -60.75 -16.50
C ARG A 80 -10.93 -59.71 -16.01
N SER A 81 -11.29 -58.82 -16.94
CA SER A 81 -12.63 -58.30 -17.34
C SER A 81 -13.49 -57.39 -16.43
N GLY A 82 -14.08 -56.36 -17.08
CA GLY A 82 -15.26 -55.58 -16.67
C GLY A 82 -14.93 -54.07 -16.62
N GLY A 83 -15.49 -53.15 -17.41
CA GLY A 83 -16.82 -53.09 -18.00
C GLY A 83 -17.65 -52.00 -17.30
N SER A 84 -17.59 -50.77 -17.83
CA SER A 84 -18.53 -49.64 -17.69
C SER A 84 -19.35 -49.44 -16.41
N SER A 85 -19.15 -48.29 -15.75
CA SER A 85 -20.26 -47.41 -15.36
C SER A 85 -19.76 -45.97 -15.18
N GLY A 86 -20.12 -45.11 -16.14
CA GLY A 86 -19.89 -43.68 -16.07
C GLY A 86 -20.77 -43.05 -14.99
N HIS A 87 -20.16 -42.67 -13.87
CA HIS A 87 -20.79 -41.75 -12.94
C HIS A 87 -20.71 -40.33 -13.51
N ARG A 88 -21.82 -39.89 -14.12
CA ARG A 88 -22.13 -38.48 -14.29
C ARG A 88 -22.31 -37.88 -12.90
N SER A 89 -21.25 -37.32 -12.33
CA SER A 89 -21.37 -36.47 -11.16
C SER A 89 -22.06 -35.19 -11.58
N SER A 90 -23.29 -35.04 -11.12
CA SER A 90 -23.98 -33.76 -11.08
C SER A 90 -23.06 -32.75 -10.41
N LYS A 91 -22.77 -31.64 -11.11
CA LYS A 91 -22.15 -30.43 -10.57
C LYS A 91 -23.06 -29.86 -9.48
N SER A 92 -22.98 -30.44 -8.29
CA SER A 92 -23.46 -29.86 -7.05
C SER A 92 -22.43 -28.81 -6.63
N SER A 93 -22.80 -27.55 -6.78
CA SER A 93 -22.16 -26.32 -6.30
C SER A 93 -21.86 -26.35 -4.79
N LYS A 94 -20.92 -27.19 -4.36
CA LYS A 94 -20.37 -27.20 -2.99
C LYS A 94 -19.11 -26.32 -2.92
N LYS A 95 -19.29 -25.01 -3.09
CA LYS A 95 -18.35 -24.01 -2.57
C LYS A 95 -19.09 -23.11 -1.56
N PRO A 96 -19.15 -23.48 -0.27
CA PRO A 96 -19.23 -22.42 0.74
C PRO A 96 -18.31 -22.60 1.96
N LYS A 97 -18.09 -23.82 2.48
CA LYS A 97 -17.48 -23.99 3.82
C LYS A 97 -15.97 -23.79 3.88
N ALA A 98 -15.23 -24.12 2.81
CA ALA A 98 -13.78 -23.95 2.80
C ALA A 98 -13.39 -22.47 2.68
N VAL A 99 -14.10 -21.72 1.83
CA VAL A 99 -13.88 -20.29 1.62
C VAL A 99 -14.27 -19.48 2.87
N GLN A 100 -15.42 -19.76 3.49
CA GLN A 100 -15.80 -19.05 4.73
C GLN A 100 -14.83 -19.32 5.89
N ARG A 101 -14.31 -20.54 6.02
CA ARG A 101 -13.25 -20.83 7.01
C ARG A 101 -11.97 -20.04 6.72
N SER A 102 -11.64 -19.80 5.45
CA SER A 102 -10.47 -18.98 5.09
C SER A 102 -10.67 -17.49 5.40
N VAL A 103 -11.88 -16.95 5.20
CA VAL A 103 -12.21 -15.56 5.57
C VAL A 103 -12.08 -15.37 7.07
N GLN A 104 -12.65 -16.28 7.88
CA GLN A 104 -12.53 -16.21 9.33
C GLN A 104 -11.06 -16.24 9.78
N GLN A 105 -10.21 -17.08 9.17
CA GLN A 105 -8.79 -17.14 9.49
C GLN A 105 -8.03 -15.83 9.18
N LEU A 106 -8.40 -15.14 8.10
CA LEU A 106 -7.84 -13.83 7.77
C LEU A 106 -8.29 -12.79 8.79
N ILE A 107 -9.57 -12.77 9.15
CA ILE A 107 -10.12 -11.89 10.19
C ILE A 107 -9.41 -12.12 11.52
N ASP A 108 -9.31 -13.37 11.97
CA ASP A 108 -8.63 -13.72 13.22
C ASP A 108 -7.15 -13.27 13.19
N SER A 109 -6.49 -13.34 12.03
CA SER A 109 -5.10 -12.90 11.86
C SER A 109 -4.93 -11.38 11.95
N LEU A 110 -5.90 -10.60 11.44
CA LEU A 110 -5.95 -9.15 11.56
C LEU A 110 -6.20 -8.73 13.02
N GLU A 111 -7.20 -9.32 13.66
CA GLU A 111 -7.59 -9.00 15.05
C GLU A 111 -6.50 -9.35 16.06
N THR A 112 -5.76 -10.43 15.81
CA THR A 112 -4.63 -10.83 16.66
C THR A 112 -3.32 -10.13 16.28
N HIS A 113 -3.34 -9.25 15.28
CA HIS A 113 -2.17 -8.56 14.72
C HIS A 113 -1.00 -9.49 14.38
N ARG A 114 -1.26 -10.78 14.11
CA ARG A 114 -0.24 -11.74 13.66
C ARG A 114 0.30 -11.36 12.29
N VAL A 115 -0.56 -10.72 11.50
CA VAL A 115 -0.22 -10.10 10.22
C VAL A 115 -0.14 -8.60 10.45
N ASN A 116 1.07 -8.05 10.37
CA ASN A 116 1.31 -6.63 10.64
C ASN A 116 2.32 -5.99 9.68
N THR A 117 2.62 -6.61 8.54
CA THR A 117 3.49 -5.99 7.52
C THR A 117 2.66 -5.34 6.42
N LEU A 118 3.19 -4.29 5.79
CA LEU A 118 2.51 -3.59 4.69
C LEU A 118 2.03 -4.54 3.61
N THR A 119 2.93 -5.44 3.17
CA THR A 119 2.67 -6.37 2.07
C THR A 119 1.51 -7.31 2.39
N GLU A 120 1.48 -7.85 3.61
CA GLU A 120 0.45 -8.80 4.00
C GLU A 120 -0.90 -8.11 4.27
N LEU A 121 -0.90 -6.93 4.89
CA LEU A 121 -2.13 -6.15 5.07
C LEU A 121 -2.74 -5.76 3.71
N CYS A 122 -1.93 -5.28 2.76
CA CYS A 122 -2.38 -5.01 1.39
C CYS A 122 -2.89 -6.28 0.69
N ARG A 123 -2.30 -7.45 0.96
CA ARG A 123 -2.76 -8.72 0.39
C ARG A 123 -4.15 -9.07 0.91
N ILE A 124 -4.40 -8.93 2.21
CA ILE A 124 -5.72 -9.19 2.80
C ILE A 124 -6.74 -8.15 2.33
N GLU A 125 -6.35 -6.88 2.20
CA GLU A 125 -7.21 -5.82 1.65
C GLU A 125 -7.68 -6.15 0.22
N ARG A 126 -6.78 -6.64 -0.65
CA ARG A 126 -7.17 -7.11 -1.99
C ARG A 126 -8.15 -8.27 -1.93
N VAL A 127 -7.96 -9.22 -1.01
CA VAL A 127 -8.92 -10.32 -0.81
C VAL A 127 -10.29 -9.77 -0.42
N ALA A 128 -10.35 -8.86 0.55
CA ALA A 128 -11.59 -8.22 0.99
C ALA A 128 -12.30 -7.48 -0.16
N ALA A 129 -11.54 -6.77 -1.02
CA ALA A 129 -12.09 -6.07 -2.18
C ALA A 129 -12.64 -7.01 -3.27
N THR A 130 -12.25 -8.28 -3.29
CA THR A 130 -12.73 -9.30 -4.25
C THR A 130 -13.88 -10.16 -3.72
N CYS A 131 -14.34 -9.93 -2.49
CA CYS A 131 -15.46 -10.67 -1.91
C CYS A 131 -16.75 -10.41 -2.69
N GLU A 132 -17.31 -11.46 -3.31
CA GLU A 132 -18.61 -11.41 -3.99
C GLU A 132 -19.80 -11.37 -3.00
N ASN A 133 -19.60 -11.89 -1.79
CA ASN A 133 -20.59 -11.90 -0.72
C ASN A 133 -20.46 -10.62 0.13
N GLU A 134 -21.54 -9.86 0.20
CA GLU A 134 -21.63 -8.61 0.97
C GLU A 134 -21.37 -8.83 2.47
N GLU A 135 -21.82 -9.95 3.04
CA GLU A 135 -21.59 -10.27 4.45
C GLU A 135 -20.09 -10.45 4.75
N ASP A 136 -19.38 -11.16 3.87
CA ASP A 136 -17.95 -11.39 4.02
C ASP A 136 -17.15 -10.08 3.82
N ALA A 137 -17.57 -9.24 2.87
CA ALA A 137 -16.96 -7.93 2.65
C ALA A 137 -17.12 -7.00 3.87
N LEU A 138 -18.32 -6.95 4.46
CA LEU A 138 -18.59 -6.19 5.68
C LEU A 138 -17.82 -6.74 6.88
N ALA A 139 -17.65 -8.05 6.98
CA ALA A 139 -16.90 -8.69 8.07
C ALA A 139 -15.43 -8.24 8.12
N PHE A 140 -14.83 -7.84 7.00
CA PHE A 140 -13.47 -7.29 6.98
C PHE A 140 -13.36 -5.86 7.51
N GLN A 141 -14.45 -5.08 7.58
CA GLN A 141 -14.37 -3.64 7.80
C GLN A 141 -13.74 -3.26 9.14
N GLY A 142 -14.26 -3.80 10.23
CA GLY A 142 -13.71 -3.56 11.58
C GLY A 142 -12.27 -4.07 11.71
N PRO A 143 -12.01 -5.36 11.42
CA PRO A 143 -10.67 -5.95 11.52
C PRO A 143 -9.62 -5.24 10.66
N MET A 144 -9.94 -4.87 9.42
CA MET A 144 -9.02 -4.17 8.52
C MET A 144 -8.70 -2.76 9.02
N THR A 145 -9.71 -2.02 9.46
CA THR A 145 -9.52 -0.67 10.04
C THR A 145 -8.63 -0.73 11.27
N SER A 146 -8.90 -1.68 12.19
CA SER A 146 -8.11 -1.88 13.40
C SER A 146 -6.66 -2.28 13.10
N ALA A 147 -6.45 -3.16 12.12
CA ALA A 147 -5.11 -3.59 11.73
C ALA A 147 -4.27 -2.46 11.12
N TRP A 148 -4.87 -1.60 10.28
CA TRP A 148 -4.18 -0.41 9.75
C TRP A 148 -3.89 0.62 10.83
N ASP A 149 -4.80 0.85 11.76
CA ASP A 149 -4.56 1.71 12.91
C ASP A 149 -3.39 1.19 13.76
N TYR A 150 -3.39 -0.11 14.09
CA TYR A 150 -2.29 -0.75 14.80
C TYR A 150 -0.97 -0.65 14.03
N TYR A 151 -0.98 -0.89 12.72
CA TYR A 151 0.22 -0.83 11.88
C TYR A 151 0.93 0.52 11.97
N VAL A 152 0.17 1.61 11.90
CA VAL A 152 0.68 2.98 11.99
C VAL A 152 1.13 3.31 13.42
N ASN A 153 0.35 2.92 14.42
CA ASN A 153 0.60 3.28 15.82
C ASN A 153 1.64 2.39 16.55
N SER A 154 1.97 1.20 16.03
CA SER A 154 2.87 0.21 16.68
C SER A 154 4.35 0.31 16.29
N ASN A 155 4.80 1.44 15.71
CA ASN A 155 6.13 1.63 15.10
C ASN A 155 6.45 0.72 13.90
N GLN A 156 5.59 -0.23 13.56
CA GLN A 156 5.83 -1.17 12.46
C GLN A 156 5.88 -0.43 11.10
N PHE A 157 5.00 0.55 10.89
CA PHE A 157 5.04 1.43 9.73
C PHE A 157 6.36 2.22 9.60
N LEU A 158 6.80 2.88 10.68
CA LEU A 158 8.08 3.59 10.72
C LEU A 158 9.25 2.64 10.49
N THR A 159 9.19 1.43 11.03
CA THR A 159 10.24 0.41 10.87
C THR A 159 10.40 -0.01 9.41
N GLU A 160 9.29 -0.23 8.70
CA GLU A 160 9.34 -0.54 7.27
C GLU A 160 9.85 0.64 6.43
N LEU A 161 9.43 1.88 6.74
CA LEU A 161 9.97 3.09 6.10
C LEU A 161 11.48 3.23 6.31
N ARG A 162 11.97 2.96 7.53
CA ARG A 162 13.41 2.91 7.84
C ARG A 162 14.15 1.78 7.14
N GLY A 163 13.45 0.68 6.85
CA GLY A 163 13.97 -0.40 6.01
C GLY A 163 14.29 0.05 4.57
N LEU A 164 13.56 1.07 4.07
CA LEU A 164 13.73 1.69 2.76
C LEU A 164 14.66 2.92 2.77
N THR A 165 14.88 3.53 3.94
CA THR A 165 15.69 4.75 4.14
C THR A 165 16.95 4.44 4.95
N ARG A 166 17.81 3.55 4.44
CA ARG A 166 18.93 3.01 5.23
C ARG A 166 20.10 3.97 5.36
N SER A 167 20.33 4.80 4.34
CA SER A 167 21.42 5.77 4.36
C SER A 167 21.07 6.95 5.26
N TYR A 168 19.81 7.34 5.24
CA TYR A 168 19.26 8.47 5.95
C TYR A 168 17.93 8.06 6.60
N PRO A 169 17.94 7.42 7.79
CA PRO A 169 16.72 6.90 8.43
C PRO A 169 15.64 7.96 8.61
N MET A 170 14.42 7.64 8.16
CA MET A 170 13.27 8.53 8.32
C MET A 170 12.98 8.84 9.80
N CYS A 171 12.72 10.12 10.08
CA CYS A 171 12.32 10.57 11.42
C CYS A 171 10.87 10.14 11.72
N GLY A 172 10.54 9.93 13.00
CA GLY A 172 9.18 9.55 13.40
C GLY A 172 8.18 10.71 13.33
N ASP A 173 8.68 11.94 13.47
CA ASP A 173 7.86 13.14 13.60
C ASP A 173 7.02 13.40 12.34
N ILE A 174 7.53 13.08 11.16
CA ILE A 174 6.79 13.18 9.89
C ILE A 174 5.53 12.30 9.87
N ILE A 175 5.60 11.10 10.48
CA ILE A 175 4.46 10.18 10.56
C ILE A 175 3.45 10.70 11.58
N TYR A 176 3.92 11.24 12.70
CA TYR A 176 3.06 11.84 13.72
C TYR A 176 2.27 13.03 13.16
N ASP A 177 2.94 13.94 12.45
CA ASP A 177 2.28 15.11 11.83
C ASP A 177 1.30 14.67 10.73
N ALA A 178 1.70 13.74 9.85
CA ALA A 178 0.81 13.17 8.85
C ALA A 178 -0.44 12.53 9.48
N HIS A 179 -0.28 11.74 10.54
CA HIS A 179 -1.40 11.14 11.26
C HIS A 179 -2.33 12.20 11.87
N ALA A 180 -1.78 13.25 12.48
CA ALA A 180 -2.56 14.35 13.01
C ALA A 180 -3.36 15.08 11.91
N ARG A 181 -2.76 15.30 10.73
CA ARG A 181 -3.41 15.89 9.57
C ARG A 181 -4.55 15.03 9.04
N VAL A 182 -4.35 13.72 8.94
CA VAL A 182 -5.41 12.76 8.56
C VAL A 182 -6.59 12.84 9.53
N ARG A 183 -6.34 12.88 10.84
CA ARG A 183 -7.43 12.99 11.84
C ARG A 183 -8.23 14.29 11.75
N ASN A 184 -7.61 15.35 11.23
CA ASN A 184 -8.24 16.66 11.04
C ASN A 184 -8.89 16.85 9.66
N ASP A 185 -8.68 15.92 8.71
CA ASP A 185 -9.23 16.01 7.35
C ASP A 185 -10.61 15.32 7.26
N PRO A 186 -11.70 16.06 6.96
CA PRO A 186 -13.02 15.49 6.77
C PRO A 186 -13.09 14.42 5.67
N ASN A 187 -12.19 14.45 4.69
CA ASN A 187 -12.13 13.48 3.60
C ASN A 187 -11.46 12.17 3.98
N SER A 188 -10.77 12.09 5.12
CA SER A 188 -10.09 10.85 5.55
C SER A 188 -11.07 9.74 5.93
N ASN A 189 -12.34 10.07 6.20
CA ASN A 189 -13.43 9.10 6.37
C ASN A 189 -13.87 8.44 5.04
N LYS A 190 -13.06 8.46 3.99
CA LYS A 190 -13.31 7.77 2.72
C LYS A 190 -12.50 6.48 2.57
N SER A 191 -11.63 6.17 3.52
CA SER A 191 -10.80 4.97 3.53
C SER A 191 -10.61 4.45 4.95
N TRP A 192 -10.52 3.13 5.09
CA TRP A 192 -10.10 2.46 6.33
C TRP A 192 -8.57 2.35 6.44
N ASN A 193 -7.83 2.79 5.41
CA ASN A 193 -6.41 2.54 5.25
C ASN A 193 -5.62 3.73 5.77
N LEU A 194 -5.37 3.73 7.07
CA LEU A 194 -4.67 4.81 7.74
C LEU A 194 -3.24 5.02 7.20
N ALA A 195 -2.55 3.94 6.83
CA ALA A 195 -1.20 4.01 6.29
C ALA A 195 -1.16 4.75 4.95
N TRP A 196 -2.05 4.37 4.03
CA TRP A 196 -2.19 5.06 2.74
C TRP A 196 -2.55 6.53 2.93
N LEU A 197 -3.51 6.84 3.81
CA LEU A 197 -3.89 8.24 4.12
C LEU A 197 -2.70 9.05 4.64
N CYS A 198 -1.89 8.50 5.55
CA CYS A 198 -0.68 9.16 6.04
C CYS A 198 0.34 9.39 4.92
N LEU A 199 0.60 8.38 4.07
CA LEU A 199 1.54 8.52 2.94
C LEU A 199 1.09 9.59 1.95
N VAL A 200 -0.21 9.65 1.65
CA VAL A 200 -0.79 10.69 0.80
C VAL A 200 -0.62 12.06 1.43
N LYS A 201 -0.88 12.23 2.74
CA LYS A 201 -0.62 13.51 3.42
C LYS A 201 0.83 13.91 3.44
N ILE A 202 1.76 12.96 3.61
CA ILE A 202 3.20 13.23 3.51
C ILE A 202 3.55 13.81 2.14
N GLN A 203 2.95 13.28 1.07
CA GLN A 203 3.21 13.71 -0.31
C GLN A 203 2.49 15.02 -0.67
N GLU A 204 1.19 15.13 -0.37
CA GLU A 204 0.36 16.29 -0.73
C GLU A 204 0.76 17.56 0.02
N ASP A 205 1.15 17.44 1.29
CA ASP A 205 1.53 18.57 2.14
C ASP A 205 3.05 18.85 2.11
N ASP A 206 3.81 18.16 1.25
CA ASP A 206 5.28 18.28 1.10
C ASP A 206 6.03 18.19 2.45
N LEU A 207 5.62 17.25 3.31
CA LEU A 207 6.21 17.13 4.64
C LEU A 207 7.68 16.69 4.58
N VAL A 208 8.05 15.93 3.56
CA VAL A 208 9.42 15.41 3.40
C VAL A 208 10.43 16.55 3.33
N SER A 209 10.19 17.58 2.51
CA SER A 209 11.09 18.72 2.35
C SER A 209 11.37 19.44 3.67
N GLY A 210 10.31 19.76 4.42
CA GLY A 210 10.43 20.45 5.71
C GLY A 210 11.18 19.62 6.76
N TYR A 211 10.82 18.35 6.92
CA TYR A 211 11.47 17.48 7.91
C TYR A 211 12.89 17.10 7.52
N ALA A 212 13.20 16.95 6.24
CA ALA A 212 14.56 16.70 5.75
C ALA A 212 15.50 17.87 6.07
N ALA A 213 15.04 19.11 5.86
CA ALA A 213 15.80 20.31 6.21
C ALA A 213 16.02 20.44 7.73
N LEU A 214 14.99 20.14 8.53
CA LEU A 214 15.09 20.14 9.99
C LEU A 214 16.08 19.08 10.49
N GLU A 215 16.02 17.86 9.95
CA GLU A 215 16.92 16.77 10.33
C GLU A 215 18.36 17.09 9.95
N ALA A 216 18.59 17.62 8.75
CA ALA A 216 19.92 18.00 8.27
C ALA A 216 20.55 19.15 9.05
N SER A 217 19.74 19.99 9.71
CA SER A 217 20.23 21.11 10.52
C SER A 217 20.64 20.69 11.93
N LYS A 218 20.34 19.47 12.37
CA LYS A 218 20.70 18.98 13.71
C LYS A 218 22.22 18.84 13.85
N SER A 219 22.78 19.43 14.91
CA SER A 219 24.21 19.38 15.21
C SER A 219 24.76 17.94 15.28
N GLU A 220 23.93 16.99 15.69
CA GLU A 220 24.22 15.57 15.83
C GLU A 220 24.61 14.94 14.49
N MET A 221 24.03 15.42 13.38
CA MET A 221 24.37 14.99 12.02
C MET A 221 25.78 15.42 11.60
N TRP A 222 26.35 16.38 12.31
CA TRP A 222 27.64 16.99 12.02
C TRP A 222 28.67 16.75 13.13
N GLY A 223 28.43 15.78 14.02
CA GLY A 223 29.34 15.46 15.11
C GLY A 223 29.35 16.52 16.23
N GLY A 224 28.23 17.20 16.43
CA GLY A 224 28.03 18.23 17.46
C GLY A 224 28.44 19.64 17.04
N ARG A 225 28.84 19.86 15.78
CA ARG A 225 29.06 21.22 15.25
C ARG A 225 27.78 21.77 14.62
N GLU A 226 27.71 23.09 14.57
CA GLU A 226 26.72 23.78 13.74
C GLU A 226 27.13 23.71 12.25
N PRO A 227 26.25 23.24 11.35
CA PRO A 227 26.50 23.28 9.92
C PRO A 227 26.33 24.70 9.36
N SER A 228 27.01 24.98 8.25
CA SER A 228 26.62 26.14 7.43
C SER A 228 25.28 25.88 6.71
N PRO A 229 24.55 26.93 6.29
CA PRO A 229 23.30 26.77 5.56
C PRO A 229 23.42 25.91 4.29
N ASP A 230 24.53 26.04 3.56
CA ASP A 230 24.77 25.28 2.33
C ASP A 230 25.04 23.80 2.61
N GLU A 231 25.77 23.49 3.69
CA GLU A 231 26.03 22.12 4.12
C GLU A 231 24.74 21.43 4.58
N ALA A 232 23.93 22.11 5.38
CA ALA A 232 22.62 21.62 5.82
C ALA A 232 21.68 21.39 4.63
N ALA A 233 21.66 22.31 3.65
CA ALA A 233 20.86 22.15 2.44
C ALA A 233 21.29 20.94 1.59
N GLN A 234 22.59 20.71 1.43
CA GLN A 234 23.11 19.55 0.69
C GLN A 234 22.72 18.23 1.34
N LEU A 235 22.87 18.12 2.66
CA LEU A 235 22.45 16.94 3.41
C LEU A 235 20.92 16.77 3.40
N GLY A 236 20.18 17.88 3.50
CA GLY A 236 18.71 17.91 3.39
C GLY A 236 18.23 17.33 2.07
N ALA A 237 18.86 17.70 0.95
CA ALA A 237 18.53 17.13 -0.36
C ALA A 237 18.76 15.61 -0.43
N CYS A 238 19.78 15.08 0.27
CA CYS A 238 20.00 13.64 0.37
C CYS A 238 18.91 12.92 1.17
N PHE A 239 18.50 13.50 2.31
CA PHE A 239 17.35 13.02 3.09
C PHE A 239 16.08 13.01 2.23
N GLU A 240 15.75 14.17 1.64
CA GLU A 240 14.56 14.38 0.84
C GLU A 240 14.45 13.37 -0.30
N TYR A 241 15.55 13.15 -1.03
CA TYR A 241 15.58 12.18 -2.12
C TYR A 241 15.28 10.75 -1.64
N GLU A 242 15.94 10.28 -0.58
CA GLU A 242 15.73 8.91 -0.09
C GLU A 242 14.33 8.74 0.52
N TRP A 243 13.84 9.74 1.25
CA TRP A 243 12.54 9.72 1.91
C TRP A 243 11.39 9.76 0.90
N ASN A 244 11.44 10.63 -0.10
CA ASN A 244 10.45 10.64 -1.18
C ASN A 244 10.43 9.31 -1.92
N LYS A 245 11.61 8.75 -2.24
CA LYS A 245 11.69 7.43 -2.87
C LYS A 245 11.06 6.33 -2.01
N ALA A 246 11.22 6.37 -0.69
CA ALA A 246 10.61 5.41 0.22
C ALA A 246 9.08 5.55 0.27
N VAL A 247 8.57 6.78 0.39
CA VAL A 247 7.13 7.09 0.35
C VAL A 247 6.52 6.61 -0.96
N ASP A 248 7.12 6.97 -2.09
CA ASP A 248 6.69 6.52 -3.43
C ASP A 248 6.71 4.99 -3.54
N THR A 249 7.71 4.33 -2.96
CA THR A 249 7.81 2.87 -2.99
C THR A 249 6.67 2.23 -2.21
N MET A 250 6.30 2.76 -1.05
CA MET A 250 5.16 2.26 -0.28
C MET A 250 3.82 2.55 -0.95
N LEU A 251 3.65 3.74 -1.54
CA LEU A 251 2.41 4.11 -2.24
C LEU A 251 2.11 3.20 -3.43
N ARG A 252 3.13 2.62 -4.08
CA ARG A 252 2.96 1.65 -5.18
C ARG A 252 2.22 0.38 -4.78
N HIS A 253 2.03 0.10 -3.50
CA HIS A 253 1.18 -1.00 -3.06
C HIS A 253 -0.30 -0.80 -3.45
N TRP A 254 -0.71 0.43 -3.74
CA TRP A 254 -2.05 0.80 -4.16
C TRP A 254 -2.03 1.45 -5.55
N SER A 255 -2.26 0.67 -6.59
CA SER A 255 -2.44 1.20 -7.96
C SER A 255 -3.74 2.00 -8.10
N ILE A 256 -4.72 1.71 -7.25
CA ILE A 256 -6.00 2.42 -7.12
C ILE A 256 -6.13 2.82 -5.65
N PRO A 257 -6.53 4.07 -5.35
CA PRO A 257 -6.81 4.49 -3.97
C PRO A 257 -7.77 3.53 -3.26
N PRO A 258 -7.45 3.03 -2.04
CA PRO A 258 -8.32 2.17 -1.25
C PRO A 258 -9.44 2.99 -0.59
N THR A 259 -10.18 3.74 -1.40
CA THR A 259 -11.29 4.62 -0.98
C THR A 259 -12.63 4.05 -1.41
N TRP A 260 -13.67 4.22 -0.59
CA TRP A 260 -15.04 3.97 -1.00
C TRP A 260 -15.65 5.19 -1.70
N TYR A 261 -16.51 4.93 -2.69
CA TYR A 261 -17.23 5.93 -3.50
C TYR A 261 -18.72 6.00 -3.12
#